data_AF-A0A926CS43-F1
#
_entry.id   AF-A0A926CS43-F1
#
_cell.length_a   1.000
_cell.length_b   1.000
_cell.length_c   1.000
_cell.angle_alpha   90.00
_cell.angle_beta   90.00
_cell.angle_gamma   90.00
#
_symmetry.space_group_name_H-M   'P 1'
#
loop_
_entity.id
_entity.type
_entity.pdbx_description
1 polymer ?
#
loop_
_entity_poly.entity_id
_entity_poly.type
_entity_poly.pdbx_seq_one_letter_code
_entity_poly.pdbx_strand_id
1 'polypeptide(L)'
;VIKVNVKAERLIPLTLGDSELMKVGQRVIAIGNPFGLVSSMTVGVVSGLGRNLRSAELIDPEAIPGFQNPSIIQVDAQINPGNSGGPLFNSQGEVIGVNTAIRSGSGVFEGVGFAVPANTVRRVVPELIADGAVNYAWLGINSLSAEAGYGVAGLAETLNLPVTSGVLLSGVTPNSPAGTAGLRGGTRSVRVREQDVCVGGDIIVAVNGIYVDNLDELVAYLVMNSKPDDVINLLIVRGDETFEVPVTLQSRPDSIPDLRCGVS
;
A
#
# COMPACT_ATOMS: atom_id res chain seq x y z
N VAL A 1 4.46 7.34 -16.82
CA VAL A 1 3.69 7.27 -18.09
C VAL A 1 4.55 7.83 -19.21
N ILE A 2 4.51 7.27 -20.41
CA ILE A 2 5.26 7.78 -21.57
C ILE A 2 4.31 8.12 -22.72
N LYS A 3 4.69 9.11 -23.53
CA LYS A 3 3.96 9.50 -24.75
C LYS A 3 4.78 9.07 -25.97
N VAL A 4 4.16 8.32 -26.87
CA VAL A 4 4.77 7.89 -28.14
C VAL A 4 4.18 8.69 -29.30
N ASN A 5 5.02 9.07 -30.26
CA ASN A 5 4.60 9.76 -31.48
C ASN A 5 4.39 8.75 -32.61
N VAL A 6 3.25 8.06 -32.58
CA VAL A 6 2.85 7.09 -33.61
C VAL A 6 1.39 7.29 -34.00
N LYS A 7 1.05 6.90 -35.22
CA LYS A 7 -0.34 6.90 -35.71
C LYS A 7 -1.21 5.98 -34.84
N ALA A 8 -2.41 6.44 -34.48
CA ALA A 8 -3.29 5.73 -33.55
C ALA A 8 -3.67 4.33 -34.03
N GLU A 9 -3.78 4.13 -35.35
CA GLU A 9 -4.15 2.85 -35.96
C GLU A 9 -3.06 1.78 -35.79
N ARG A 10 -1.85 2.17 -35.36
CA ARG A 10 -0.76 1.25 -35.03
C ARG A 10 -0.78 0.79 -33.57
N LEU A 11 -1.66 1.35 -32.74
CA LEU A 11 -1.76 1.06 -31.33
C LEU A 11 -2.98 0.19 -31.06
N ILE A 12 -2.74 -0.97 -30.43
CA ILE A 12 -3.81 -1.83 -29.93
C ILE A 12 -3.80 -1.68 -28.40
N PRO A 13 -4.76 -0.94 -27.82
CA PRO A 13 -4.80 -0.75 -26.38
C PRO A 13 -5.14 -2.08 -25.69
N LEU A 14 -4.49 -2.33 -24.55
CA LEU A 14 -4.82 -3.47 -23.70
C LEU A 14 -6.08 -3.18 -22.89
N THR A 15 -6.88 -4.22 -22.65
CA THR A 15 -8.05 -4.11 -21.77
C THR A 15 -7.61 -4.30 -20.32
N LEU A 16 -7.93 -3.35 -19.45
CA LEU A 16 -7.71 -3.49 -18.01
C LEU A 16 -8.84 -4.32 -17.39
N GLY A 17 -8.47 -5.39 -16.69
CA GLY A 17 -9.39 -6.17 -15.86
C GLY A 17 -9.55 -5.56 -14.46
N ASP A 18 -10.38 -6.18 -13.63
CA ASP A 18 -10.53 -5.81 -12.23
C ASP A 18 -9.61 -6.68 -11.36
N SER A 19 -8.57 -6.07 -10.79
CA SER A 19 -7.60 -6.78 -9.96
C SER A 19 -8.15 -7.19 -8.59
N GLU A 20 -9.25 -6.60 -8.12
CA GLU A 20 -9.88 -6.96 -6.84
C GLU A 20 -10.65 -8.29 -6.92
N LEU A 21 -11.03 -8.71 -8.14
CA LEU A 21 -11.68 -10.00 -8.37
C LEU A 21 -10.70 -11.17 -8.44
N MET A 22 -9.39 -10.89 -8.41
CA MET A 22 -8.37 -11.92 -8.44
C MET A 22 -8.40 -12.76 -7.16
N LYS A 23 -8.03 -14.04 -7.30
CA LYS A 23 -7.95 -15.00 -6.20
C LYS A 23 -6.64 -15.78 -6.29
N VAL A 24 -6.09 -16.12 -5.13
CA VAL A 24 -4.93 -17.02 -5.03
C VAL A 24 -5.23 -18.33 -5.78
N GLY A 25 -4.24 -18.81 -6.55
CA GLY A 25 -4.34 -19.99 -7.39
C GLY A 25 -4.84 -19.73 -8.82
N GLN A 26 -5.37 -18.53 -9.13
CA GLN A 26 -5.75 -18.20 -10.50
C GLN A 26 -4.51 -18.04 -11.39
N ARG A 27 -4.57 -18.61 -12.59
CA ARG A 27 -3.48 -18.51 -13.57
C ARG A 27 -3.26 -17.07 -14.00
N VAL A 28 -1.99 -16.70 -14.08
CA VAL A 28 -1.52 -15.43 -14.59
C VAL A 28 -0.44 -15.62 -15.66
N ILE A 29 -0.34 -14.67 -16.57
CA ILE A 29 0.62 -14.67 -17.67
C ILE A 29 1.36 -13.34 -17.65
N ALA A 30 2.66 -13.36 -17.40
CA ALA A 30 3.51 -12.17 -17.46
C ALA A 30 4.17 -12.10 -18.85
N ILE A 31 3.95 -10.99 -19.56
CA ILE A 31 4.55 -10.75 -20.87
C ILE A 31 5.54 -9.60 -20.78
N GLY A 32 6.68 -9.78 -21.44
CA GLY A 32 7.71 -8.77 -21.61
C GLY A 32 8.10 -8.61 -23.07
N ASN A 33 8.74 -7.49 -23.40
CA ASN A 33 9.43 -7.32 -24.67
C ASN A 33 10.88 -6.88 -24.42
N PRO A 34 11.73 -7.78 -23.90
CA PRO A 34 13.12 -7.47 -23.68
C PRO A 34 13.81 -7.21 -25.02
N PHE A 35 14.45 -6.05 -25.16
CA PHE A 35 15.30 -5.69 -26.31
C PHE A 35 14.59 -5.58 -27.67
N GLY A 36 13.26 -5.62 -27.74
CA GLY A 36 12.49 -5.35 -28.96
C GLY A 36 12.59 -6.41 -30.05
N LEU A 37 13.25 -7.55 -29.79
CA LEU A 37 13.54 -8.60 -30.77
C LEU A 37 12.72 -9.88 -30.55
N VAL A 38 12.37 -10.21 -29.30
CA VAL A 38 11.52 -11.37 -28.95
C VAL A 38 10.75 -11.05 -27.66
N SER A 39 9.42 -11.21 -27.66
CA SER A 39 8.63 -11.12 -26.43
C SER A 39 8.92 -12.30 -25.50
N SER A 40 9.13 -12.03 -24.21
CA SER A 40 9.19 -13.06 -23.18
C SER A 40 7.79 -13.34 -22.63
N MET A 41 7.52 -14.59 -22.27
CA MET A 41 6.28 -14.99 -21.63
C MET A 41 6.61 -15.96 -20.51
N THR A 42 6.09 -15.69 -19.32
CA THR A 42 6.13 -16.60 -18.18
C THR A 42 4.71 -16.81 -17.67
N VAL A 43 4.43 -18.01 -17.17
CA VAL A 43 3.11 -18.40 -16.69
C VAL A 43 3.26 -18.89 -15.27
N GLY A 44 2.27 -18.56 -14.45
CA GLY A 44 2.19 -18.99 -13.07
C GLY A 44 0.78 -18.82 -12.55
N VAL A 45 0.66 -18.63 -11.25
CA VAL A 45 -0.56 -18.32 -10.53
C VAL A 45 -0.37 -17.09 -9.65
N VAL A 46 -1.50 -16.52 -9.21
CA VAL A 46 -1.51 -15.64 -8.04
C VAL A 46 -1.12 -16.45 -6.82
N SER A 47 0.00 -16.10 -6.20
CA SER A 47 0.53 -16.72 -4.98
C SER A 47 0.10 -15.99 -3.71
N GLY A 48 -0.37 -14.74 -3.84
CA GLY A 48 -0.83 -13.92 -2.73
C GLY A 48 -1.43 -12.59 -3.21
N LEU A 49 -2.30 -12.03 -2.39
CA LEU A 49 -2.97 -10.75 -2.63
C LEU A 49 -2.89 -9.91 -1.36
N GLY A 50 -3.00 -8.59 -1.49
CA GLY A 50 -3.11 -7.72 -0.32
C GLY A 50 -1.82 -7.58 0.49
N ARG A 51 -0.70 -8.19 0.07
CA ARG A 51 0.57 -8.02 0.76
C ARG A 51 1.12 -6.64 0.47
N ASN A 52 1.57 -5.95 1.50
CA ASN A 52 2.44 -4.81 1.30
C ASN A 52 3.81 -5.34 0.91
N LEU A 53 4.38 -4.69 -0.10
CA LEU A 53 5.82 -4.64 -0.18
C LEU A 53 6.16 -3.19 0.08
N ARG A 54 7.25 -2.99 0.81
CA ARG A 54 7.91 -1.70 0.83
C ARG A 54 8.17 -1.34 -0.63
N SER A 55 7.36 -0.42 -1.16
CA SER A 55 7.51 -0.02 -2.54
C SER A 55 8.89 0.58 -2.67
N ALA A 56 9.67 0.00 -3.59
CA ALA A 56 10.86 0.60 -4.14
C ALA A 56 12.09 0.77 -3.26
N GLU A 57 12.14 0.38 -1.97
CA GLU A 57 13.45 0.16 -1.30
C GLU A 57 14.30 -0.87 -2.07
N LEU A 58 13.64 -1.75 -2.82
CA LEU A 58 14.26 -2.81 -3.61
C LEU A 58 14.51 -2.42 -5.09
N ILE A 59 14.25 -1.20 -5.55
CA ILE A 59 14.49 -0.84 -6.97
C ILE A 59 14.99 0.59 -7.15
N ASP A 60 14.54 1.54 -6.32
CA ASP A 60 14.84 2.97 -6.48
C ASP A 60 15.39 3.55 -5.16
N PRO A 61 16.69 3.89 -5.09
CA PRO A 61 17.28 4.53 -3.92
C PRO A 61 16.76 5.95 -3.65
N GLU A 62 16.02 6.56 -4.59
CA GLU A 62 15.31 7.84 -4.39
C GLU A 62 13.84 7.66 -3.99
N ALA A 63 13.38 6.41 -3.80
CA ALA A 63 12.03 6.14 -3.32
C ALA A 63 11.79 6.83 -1.97
N ILE A 64 10.64 7.49 -1.85
CA ILE A 64 10.24 8.16 -0.61
C ILE A 64 10.22 7.11 0.53
N PRO A 65 11.08 7.24 1.55
CA PRO A 65 11.13 6.28 2.66
C PRO A 65 9.75 6.12 3.30
N GLY A 66 9.32 4.87 3.47
CA GLY A 66 8.02 4.55 4.05
C GLY A 66 6.80 4.81 3.15
N PHE A 67 6.97 5.02 1.85
CA PHE A 67 5.86 4.79 0.91
C PHE A 67 5.74 3.28 0.67
N GLN A 68 4.54 2.75 0.84
CA GLN A 68 4.19 1.36 0.53
C GLN A 68 3.14 1.39 -0.57
N ASN A 69 3.30 0.55 -1.60
CA ASN A 69 2.25 0.38 -2.59
C ASN A 69 1.30 -0.68 -2.04
N PRO A 70 0.07 -0.29 -1.67
CA PRO A 70 -0.84 -1.24 -1.08
C PRO A 70 -1.29 -2.27 -2.09
N SER A 71 -1.55 -3.48 -1.58
CA SER A 71 -2.25 -4.53 -2.30
C SER A 71 -1.52 -5.10 -3.53
N ILE A 72 -0.19 -5.23 -3.48
CA ILE A 72 0.58 -5.83 -4.58
C ILE A 72 0.14 -7.28 -4.82
N ILE A 73 0.08 -7.65 -6.10
CA ILE A 73 -0.23 -9.02 -6.52
C ILE A 73 1.08 -9.81 -6.45
N GLN A 74 1.12 -10.85 -5.63
CA GLN A 74 2.21 -11.80 -5.58
C GLN A 74 1.92 -12.94 -6.56
N VAL A 75 2.92 -13.35 -7.34
CA VAL A 75 2.81 -14.43 -8.33
C VAL A 75 4.01 -15.37 -8.24
N ASP A 76 3.87 -16.61 -8.72
CA ASP A 76 5.02 -17.51 -8.94
C ASP A 76 5.48 -17.51 -10.42
N ALA A 77 4.78 -16.79 -11.29
CA ALA A 77 5.26 -16.48 -12.62
C ALA A 77 6.60 -15.74 -12.51
N GLN A 78 7.61 -16.19 -13.24
CA GLN A 78 8.93 -15.59 -13.17
C GLN A 78 8.88 -14.13 -13.62
N ILE A 79 9.16 -13.20 -12.70
CA ILE A 79 9.30 -11.77 -12.98
C ILE A 79 10.79 -11.41 -12.96
N ASN A 80 11.26 -10.79 -14.03
CA ASN A 80 12.67 -10.45 -14.22
C ASN A 80 12.79 -9.16 -15.07
N PRO A 81 14.01 -8.59 -15.24
CA PRO A 81 14.18 -7.39 -16.05
C PRO A 81 13.58 -7.47 -17.47
N GLY A 82 13.42 -8.68 -18.01
CA GLY A 82 12.87 -8.86 -19.35
C GLY A 82 11.35 -8.74 -19.45
N ASN A 83 10.60 -8.85 -18.35
CA ASN A 83 9.15 -8.59 -18.34
C ASN A 83 8.69 -7.51 -17.36
N SER A 84 9.61 -6.94 -16.57
CA SER A 84 9.37 -5.76 -15.73
C SER A 84 8.82 -4.58 -16.56
N GLY A 85 7.81 -3.90 -16.04
CA GLY A 85 7.06 -2.86 -16.74
C GLY A 85 6.04 -3.38 -17.75
N GLY A 86 6.08 -4.67 -18.09
CA GLY A 86 5.12 -5.34 -18.95
C GLY A 86 3.81 -5.71 -18.22
N PRO A 87 2.77 -6.11 -18.96
CA PRO A 87 1.49 -6.52 -18.39
C PRO A 87 1.54 -7.90 -17.73
N LEU A 88 0.77 -8.03 -16.65
CA LEU A 88 0.34 -9.29 -16.06
C LEU A 88 -1.12 -9.53 -16.46
N PHE A 89 -1.40 -10.64 -17.14
CA PHE A 89 -2.74 -10.97 -17.63
C PHE A 89 -3.41 -12.05 -16.79
N ASN A 90 -4.73 -11.98 -16.69
CA ASN A 90 -5.57 -13.12 -16.29
C ASN A 90 -5.81 -14.08 -17.46
N SER A 91 -6.59 -15.15 -17.22
CA SER A 91 -6.89 -16.15 -18.24
C SER A 91 -7.83 -15.67 -19.36
N GLN A 92 -8.45 -14.51 -19.19
CA GLN A 92 -9.33 -13.84 -20.16
C GLN A 92 -8.56 -12.89 -21.09
N GLY A 93 -7.25 -12.70 -20.86
CA GLY A 93 -6.43 -11.75 -21.62
C GLY A 93 -6.60 -10.30 -21.17
N GLU A 94 -7.17 -10.07 -19.99
CA GLU A 94 -7.27 -8.74 -19.39
C GLU A 94 -6.05 -8.48 -18.50
N VAL A 95 -5.56 -7.25 -18.52
CA VAL A 95 -4.43 -6.83 -17.68
C VAL A 95 -4.94 -6.69 -16.25
N ILE A 96 -4.38 -7.49 -15.34
CA ILE A 96 -4.68 -7.44 -13.90
C ILE A 96 -3.54 -6.79 -13.10
N GLY A 97 -2.40 -6.51 -13.73
CA GLY A 97 -1.34 -5.71 -13.13
C GLY A 97 -0.17 -5.39 -14.05
N VAL A 98 0.82 -4.69 -13.51
CA VAL A 98 2.08 -4.34 -14.18
C VAL A 98 3.23 -5.01 -13.44
N ASN A 99 3.94 -5.89 -14.15
CA ASN A 99 5.06 -6.66 -13.63
C ASN A 99 6.11 -5.70 -13.04
N THR A 100 6.53 -5.98 -11.81
CA THR A 100 7.52 -5.15 -11.11
C THR A 100 8.61 -6.07 -10.60
N ALA A 101 9.80 -5.99 -11.23
CA ALA A 101 10.95 -6.75 -10.77
C ALA A 101 11.38 -6.24 -9.40
N ILE A 102 11.52 -7.13 -8.43
CA ILE A 102 12.04 -6.80 -7.10
C ILE A 102 13.50 -7.26 -7.04
N ARG A 103 14.42 -6.40 -6.57
CA ARG A 103 15.79 -6.86 -6.27
C ARG A 103 15.70 -7.81 -5.08
N SER A 104 15.89 -9.11 -5.33
CA SER A 104 16.28 -10.03 -4.28
C SER A 104 17.70 -9.70 -3.83
N GLY A 105 18.04 -9.96 -2.56
CA GLY A 105 19.41 -9.76 -2.06
C GLY A 105 20.47 -10.55 -2.85
N SER A 106 20.04 -11.62 -3.53
CA SER A 106 20.84 -12.50 -4.39
C SER A 106 20.85 -12.10 -5.87
N GLY A 107 19.91 -11.25 -6.32
CA GLY A 107 19.69 -10.96 -7.75
C GLY A 107 19.05 -12.11 -8.55
N VAL A 108 18.68 -13.21 -7.87
CA VAL A 108 18.05 -14.40 -8.47
C VAL A 108 16.55 -14.42 -8.16
N PHE A 109 15.74 -15.01 -9.06
CA PHE A 109 14.33 -15.26 -8.78
C PHE A 109 14.18 -16.34 -7.70
N GLU A 110 13.63 -15.98 -6.55
CA GLU A 110 13.50 -16.86 -5.38
C GLU A 110 12.11 -17.55 -5.31
N GLY A 111 11.45 -17.70 -6.46
CA GLY A 111 10.13 -18.34 -6.54
C GLY A 111 8.95 -17.39 -6.36
N VAL A 112 9.19 -16.08 -6.23
CA VAL A 112 8.16 -15.07 -6.03
C VAL A 112 8.41 -13.84 -6.91
N GLY A 113 7.37 -13.43 -7.62
CA GLY A 113 7.30 -12.21 -8.42
C GLY A 113 6.14 -11.33 -7.99
N PHE A 114 6.12 -10.09 -8.48
CA PHE A 114 5.18 -9.09 -8.02
C PHE A 114 4.65 -8.21 -9.16
N ALA A 115 3.43 -7.71 -9.00
CA ALA A 115 2.82 -6.78 -9.94
C ALA A 115 1.98 -5.71 -9.25
N VAL A 116 2.10 -4.48 -9.72
CA VAL A 116 1.22 -3.37 -9.32
C VAL A 116 -0.19 -3.66 -9.87
N PRO A 117 -1.25 -3.64 -9.05
CA PRO A 117 -2.61 -3.97 -9.50
C PRO A 117 -3.13 -3.06 -10.61
N ALA A 118 -3.94 -3.62 -11.52
CA ALA A 118 -4.60 -2.85 -12.58
C ALA A 118 -5.53 -1.75 -12.04
N ASN A 119 -6.17 -1.95 -10.87
CA ASN A 119 -6.98 -0.91 -10.25
C ASN A 119 -6.11 0.28 -9.81
N THR A 120 -4.89 0.05 -9.31
CA THR A 120 -3.92 1.11 -9.02
C THR A 120 -3.54 1.86 -10.29
N VAL A 121 -3.29 1.15 -11.40
CA VAL A 121 -3.00 1.76 -12.72
C VAL A 121 -4.18 2.63 -13.17
N ARG A 122 -5.41 2.12 -13.06
CA ARG A 122 -6.64 2.84 -13.45
C ARG A 122 -6.79 4.16 -12.69
N ARG A 123 -6.41 4.20 -11.41
CA ARG A 123 -6.44 5.40 -10.59
C ARG A 123 -5.31 6.38 -10.90
N VAL A 124 -4.08 5.87 -11.05
CA VAL A 124 -2.85 6.67 -11.13
C VAL A 124 -2.60 7.25 -12.52
N VAL A 125 -2.84 6.49 -13.59
CA VAL A 125 -2.47 6.89 -14.95
C VAL A 125 -3.17 8.18 -15.42
N PRO A 126 -4.47 8.40 -15.16
CA PRO A 126 -5.12 9.67 -15.53
C PRO A 126 -4.46 10.91 -14.91
N GLU A 127 -4.09 10.85 -13.63
CA GLU A 127 -3.41 11.96 -12.94
C GLU A 127 -2.00 12.19 -13.50
N LEU A 128 -1.24 11.12 -13.75
CA LEU A 128 0.07 11.23 -14.41
C LEU A 128 -0.02 11.82 -15.82
N ILE A 129 -1.12 11.60 -16.55
CA ILE A 129 -1.34 12.20 -17.87
C ILE A 129 -1.70 13.69 -17.76
N ALA A 130 -2.53 14.05 -16.78
CA ALA A 130 -3.02 15.42 -16.60
C ALA A 130 -1.95 16.33 -16.00
N ASP A 131 -1.34 15.90 -14.89
CA ASP A 131 -0.56 16.76 -14.00
C ASP A 131 0.92 16.38 -13.96
N GLY A 132 1.29 15.23 -14.52
CA GLY A 132 2.67 14.71 -14.50
C GLY A 132 3.11 14.13 -13.15
N ALA A 133 2.26 14.21 -12.13
CA ALA A 133 2.48 13.68 -10.78
C ALA A 133 1.18 13.08 -10.21
N VAL A 134 1.31 12.27 -9.15
CA VAL A 134 0.16 11.77 -8.37
C VAL A 134 0.27 12.33 -6.98
N ASN A 135 -0.78 12.98 -6.50
CA ASN A 135 -0.84 13.47 -5.13
C ASN A 135 -1.59 12.46 -4.27
N TYR A 136 -0.86 11.81 -3.37
CA TYR A 136 -1.45 10.86 -2.43
C TYR A 136 -1.97 11.58 -1.19
N ALA A 137 -3.15 11.18 -0.75
CA ALA A 137 -3.69 11.61 0.53
C ALA A 137 -2.80 11.11 1.68
N TRP A 138 -2.61 11.98 2.66
CA TRP A 138 -1.77 11.73 3.83
C TRP A 138 -2.52 12.10 5.10
N LEU A 139 -2.44 11.21 6.08
CA LEU A 139 -3.13 11.36 7.37
C LEU A 139 -2.20 11.91 8.46
N GLY A 140 -0.89 11.65 8.35
CA GLY A 140 0.11 12.05 9.35
C GLY A 140 0.11 11.24 10.64
N ILE A 141 0.00 9.92 10.48
CA ILE A 141 0.07 8.95 11.59
C ILE A 141 1.31 8.06 11.47
N ASN A 142 1.74 7.52 12.60
CA ASN A 142 2.69 6.43 12.70
C ASN A 142 2.05 5.27 13.46
N SER A 143 2.30 4.04 13.00
CA SER A 143 1.85 2.80 13.62
C SER A 143 2.87 1.70 13.32
N LEU A 144 2.92 0.69 14.19
CA LEU A 144 3.68 -0.53 13.89
C LEU A 144 2.97 -1.34 12.80
N SER A 145 3.75 -1.99 11.95
CA SER A 145 3.24 -2.94 10.95
C SER A 145 2.81 -4.25 11.62
N ALA A 146 1.81 -4.90 11.02
CA ALA A 146 1.30 -6.20 11.47
C ALA A 146 2.29 -7.36 11.19
N GLU A 147 3.25 -7.20 10.28
CA GLU A 147 4.12 -8.30 9.77
C GLU A 147 4.92 -9.03 10.85
N ALA A 148 5.30 -8.35 11.94
CA ALA A 148 6.04 -8.94 13.06
C ALA A 148 5.12 -9.33 14.25
N GLY A 149 3.80 -9.33 14.03
CA GLY A 149 2.79 -9.61 15.06
C GLY A 149 2.69 -8.50 16.12
N TYR A 150 3.11 -7.28 15.80
CA TYR A 150 3.00 -6.10 16.69
C TYR A 150 1.86 -5.15 16.26
N GLY A 151 0.97 -5.60 15.38
CA GLY A 151 -0.33 -4.95 15.16
C GLY A 151 -1.30 -5.23 16.32
N VAL A 152 -2.48 -4.60 16.29
CA VAL A 152 -3.51 -4.74 17.35
C VAL A 152 -3.85 -6.22 17.61
N ALA A 153 -4.03 -7.04 16.56
CA ALA A 153 -4.33 -8.45 16.70
C ALA A 153 -3.29 -9.25 17.50
N GLY A 154 -2.01 -8.89 17.42
CA GLY A 154 -0.94 -9.56 18.18
C GLY A 154 -0.69 -8.94 19.56
N LEU A 155 -1.21 -7.74 19.81
CA LEU A 155 -0.97 -6.98 21.04
C LEU A 155 -2.17 -6.93 21.99
N ALA A 156 -3.39 -7.19 21.49
CA ALA A 156 -4.63 -6.96 22.22
C ALA A 156 -4.68 -7.65 23.58
N GLU A 157 -4.36 -8.94 23.63
CA GLU A 157 -4.35 -9.71 24.88
C GLU A 157 -3.27 -9.21 25.85
N THR A 158 -2.03 -9.03 25.36
CA THR A 158 -0.88 -8.65 26.21
C THR A 158 -1.02 -7.25 26.78
N LEU A 159 -1.64 -6.33 26.03
CA LEU A 159 -1.82 -4.94 26.42
C LEU A 159 -3.23 -4.63 26.96
N ASN A 160 -4.11 -5.65 27.04
CA ASN A 160 -5.52 -5.51 27.39
C ASN A 160 -6.21 -4.40 26.59
N LEU A 161 -6.03 -4.43 25.26
CA LEU A 161 -6.67 -3.45 24.38
C LEU A 161 -8.18 -3.73 24.29
N PRO A 162 -9.00 -2.69 24.13
CA PRO A 162 -10.47 -2.81 24.04
C PRO A 162 -10.96 -3.47 22.73
N VAL A 163 -10.07 -3.67 21.76
CA VAL A 163 -10.36 -4.24 20.44
C VAL A 163 -9.28 -5.23 20.01
N THR A 164 -9.66 -6.16 19.14
CA THR A 164 -8.77 -7.21 18.62
C THR A 164 -8.24 -6.93 17.22
N SER A 165 -8.68 -5.86 16.56
CA SER A 165 -8.15 -5.42 15.27
C SER A 165 -8.19 -3.90 15.14
N GLY A 166 -7.42 -3.36 14.19
CA GLY A 166 -7.28 -1.92 13.96
C GLY A 166 -5.84 -1.43 13.89
N VAL A 167 -5.69 -0.11 13.84
CA VAL A 167 -4.41 0.60 13.73
C VAL A 167 -4.11 1.36 15.01
N LEU A 168 -3.23 0.80 15.85
CA LEU A 168 -2.78 1.46 17.07
C LEU A 168 -1.78 2.58 16.73
N LEU A 169 -2.14 3.82 17.03
CA LEU A 169 -1.30 4.98 16.74
C LEU A 169 -0.13 5.06 17.72
N SER A 170 1.08 4.82 17.23
CA SER A 170 2.32 5.04 17.99
C SER A 170 2.70 6.52 18.02
N GLY A 171 2.31 7.29 17.00
CA GLY A 171 2.57 8.72 16.91
C GLY A 171 1.61 9.42 15.94
N VAL A 172 1.44 10.73 16.14
CA VAL A 172 0.69 11.62 15.25
C VAL A 172 1.57 12.82 14.96
N THR A 173 1.74 13.16 13.68
CA THR A 173 2.57 14.29 13.26
C THR A 173 1.90 15.61 13.66
N PRO A 174 2.59 16.52 14.36
CA PRO A 174 2.05 17.85 14.67
C PRO A 174 1.64 18.60 13.40
N ASN A 175 0.52 19.33 13.47
CA ASN A 175 -0.08 20.07 12.34
C ASN A 175 -0.44 19.21 11.10
N SER A 176 -0.43 17.89 11.23
CA SER A 176 -0.97 17.00 10.20
C SER A 176 -2.51 16.91 10.27
N PRO A 177 -3.16 16.33 9.25
CA PRO A 177 -4.59 16.04 9.30
C PRO A 177 -5.05 15.34 10.58
N ALA A 178 -4.36 14.27 10.99
CA ALA A 178 -4.68 13.57 12.23
C ALA A 178 -4.43 14.43 13.48
N GLY A 179 -3.35 15.22 13.49
CA GLY A 179 -3.04 16.12 14.60
C GLY A 179 -4.09 17.22 14.77
N THR A 180 -4.48 17.88 13.68
CA THR A 180 -5.50 18.93 13.67
C THR A 180 -6.88 18.38 14.01
N ALA A 181 -7.19 17.14 13.63
CA ALA A 181 -8.42 16.45 14.00
C ALA A 181 -8.43 15.91 15.45
N GLY A 182 -7.31 16.05 16.19
CA GLY A 182 -7.23 15.69 17.60
C GLY A 182 -7.04 14.20 17.87
N LEU A 183 -6.53 13.44 16.90
CA LEU A 183 -6.05 12.08 17.14
C LEU A 183 -4.81 12.11 18.04
N ARG A 184 -4.64 11.05 18.84
CA ARG A 184 -3.58 10.95 19.85
C ARG A 184 -2.66 9.77 19.53
N GLY A 185 -1.35 10.04 19.52
CA GLY A 185 -0.32 9.01 19.45
C GLY A 185 -0.03 8.40 20.82
N GLY A 186 0.84 7.38 20.84
CA GLY A 186 1.27 6.72 22.05
C GLY A 186 2.08 7.63 22.97
N THR A 187 1.85 7.50 24.27
CA THR A 187 2.45 8.34 25.31
C THR A 187 3.47 7.60 26.17
N ARG A 188 3.45 6.27 26.16
CA ARG A 188 4.34 5.44 26.98
C ARG A 188 4.92 4.31 26.14
N SER A 189 6.20 4.02 26.36
CA SER A 189 6.84 2.84 25.79
C SER A 189 6.69 1.66 26.74
N VAL A 190 6.31 0.50 26.22
CA VAL A 190 6.26 -0.77 26.96
C VAL A 190 7.00 -1.85 26.20
N ARG A 191 7.73 -2.69 26.93
CA ARG A 191 8.40 -3.83 26.33
C ARG A 191 7.41 -4.97 26.17
N VAL A 192 7.18 -5.39 24.92
CA VAL A 192 6.40 -6.58 24.58
C VAL A 192 7.31 -7.53 23.82
N ARG A 193 7.53 -8.74 24.38
CA ARG A 193 8.53 -9.68 23.86
C ARG A 193 9.91 -9.00 23.78
N GLU A 194 10.51 -8.93 22.59
CA GLU A 194 11.84 -8.35 22.36
C GLU A 194 11.79 -6.90 21.83
N GLN A 195 10.60 -6.31 21.68
CA GLN A 195 10.43 -5.00 21.06
C GLN A 195 9.75 -3.99 22.00
N ASP A 196 10.23 -2.75 21.96
CA ASP A 196 9.58 -1.63 22.63
C ASP A 196 8.42 -1.13 21.75
N VAL A 197 7.23 -1.08 22.35
CA VAL A 197 5.98 -0.69 21.70
C VAL A 197 5.48 0.59 22.33
N CYS A 198 5.23 1.62 21.52
CA CYS A 198 4.60 2.85 22.01
C CYS A 198 3.08 2.68 22.07
N VAL A 199 2.49 2.90 23.24
CA VAL A 199 1.08 2.61 23.54
C VAL A 199 0.39 3.79 24.22
N GLY A 200 -0.94 3.70 24.35
CA GLY A 200 -1.77 4.77 24.94
C GLY A 200 -2.26 5.82 23.94
N GLY A 201 -2.06 5.57 22.64
CA GLY A 201 -2.67 6.33 21.56
C GLY A 201 -4.04 5.77 21.17
N ASP A 202 -4.69 6.43 20.23
CA ASP A 202 -5.96 6.01 19.66
C ASP A 202 -5.77 4.74 18.80
N ILE A 203 -6.84 3.96 18.65
CA ILE A 203 -6.89 2.82 17.72
C ILE A 203 -7.92 3.13 16.63
N ILE A 204 -7.48 3.26 15.38
CA ILE A 204 -8.40 3.42 14.25
C ILE A 204 -8.96 2.04 13.90
N VAL A 205 -10.28 1.91 13.88
CA VAL A 205 -10.97 0.64 13.58
C VAL A 205 -11.78 0.69 12.28
N ALA A 206 -12.14 1.88 11.80
CA ALA A 206 -12.81 2.02 10.51
C ALA A 206 -12.55 3.40 9.86
N VAL A 207 -12.72 3.46 8.54
CA VAL A 207 -12.71 4.68 7.74
C VAL A 207 -13.95 4.70 6.83
N ASN A 208 -14.76 5.75 6.92
CA ASN A 208 -16.05 5.89 6.21
C ASN A 208 -16.96 4.64 6.34
N GLY A 209 -16.97 4.01 7.52
CA GLY A 209 -17.75 2.81 7.81
C GLY A 209 -17.15 1.49 7.31
N ILE A 210 -15.98 1.52 6.66
CA ILE A 210 -15.23 0.32 6.26
C ILE A 210 -14.24 -0.01 7.37
N TYR A 211 -14.43 -1.18 7.99
CA TYR A 211 -13.51 -1.68 9.02
C TYR A 211 -12.14 -1.97 8.43
N VAL A 212 -11.10 -1.66 9.20
CA VAL A 212 -9.70 -1.93 8.87
C VAL A 212 -9.07 -2.72 10.01
N ASP A 213 -8.38 -3.79 9.68
CA ASP A 213 -7.79 -4.66 10.70
C ASP A 213 -6.36 -4.27 11.07
N ASN A 214 -5.71 -3.47 10.23
CA ASN A 214 -4.28 -3.15 10.32
C ASN A 214 -3.92 -1.89 9.51
N LEU A 215 -2.70 -1.38 9.72
CA LEU A 215 -2.20 -0.17 9.02
C LEU A 215 -2.25 -0.33 7.49
N ASP A 216 -1.98 -1.53 7.04
CA ASP A 216 -1.86 -1.93 5.65
C ASP A 216 -3.18 -1.71 4.88
N GLU A 217 -4.30 -2.12 5.48
CA GLU A 217 -5.65 -1.89 4.94
C GLU A 217 -6.05 -0.42 4.97
N LEU A 218 -5.67 0.32 6.02
CA LEU A 218 -5.91 1.76 6.08
C LEU A 218 -5.14 2.50 4.98
N VAL A 219 -3.87 2.15 4.74
CA VAL A 219 -3.07 2.71 3.65
C VAL A 219 -3.66 2.33 2.30
N ALA A 220 -4.11 1.09 2.12
CA ALA A 220 -4.80 0.64 0.92
C ALA A 220 -6.05 1.47 0.63
N TYR A 221 -6.87 1.70 1.65
CA TYR A 221 -8.05 2.54 1.53
C TYR A 221 -7.67 3.97 1.10
N LEU A 222 -6.73 4.61 1.79
CA LEU A 222 -6.33 6.00 1.50
C LEU A 222 -5.77 6.16 0.08
N VAL A 223 -4.97 5.19 -0.38
CA VAL A 223 -4.40 5.21 -1.73
C VAL A 223 -5.50 5.04 -2.77
N MET A 224 -6.44 4.12 -2.56
CA MET A 224 -7.42 3.75 -3.59
C MET A 224 -8.66 4.64 -3.63
N ASN A 225 -9.06 5.19 -2.48
CA ASN A 225 -10.36 5.82 -2.29
C ASN A 225 -10.28 7.26 -1.78
N SER A 226 -9.09 7.85 -1.72
CA SER A 226 -8.94 9.20 -1.18
C SER A 226 -7.93 10.05 -1.96
N LYS A 227 -8.14 11.35 -1.88
CA LYS A 227 -7.29 12.40 -2.44
C LYS A 227 -7.03 13.46 -1.36
N PRO A 228 -5.99 14.31 -1.55
CA PRO A 228 -5.87 15.53 -0.78
C PRO A 228 -7.19 16.32 -0.78
N ASP A 229 -7.47 16.99 0.33
CA ASP A 229 -8.67 17.79 0.60
C ASP A 229 -9.98 16.99 0.80
N ASP A 230 -9.99 15.68 0.56
CA ASP A 230 -11.12 14.83 0.93
C ASP A 230 -11.34 14.83 2.45
N VAL A 231 -12.61 14.76 2.86
CA VAL A 231 -12.99 14.56 4.26
C VAL A 231 -13.35 13.09 4.45
N ILE A 232 -12.65 12.43 5.38
CA ILE A 232 -12.97 11.05 5.81
C ILE A 232 -13.43 11.04 7.26
N ASN A 233 -14.29 10.10 7.61
CA ASN A 233 -14.71 9.86 8.99
C ASN A 233 -13.97 8.62 9.52
N LEU A 234 -13.14 8.81 10.53
CA LEU A 234 -12.48 7.72 11.23
C LEU A 234 -13.30 7.29 12.42
N LEU A 235 -13.57 5.98 12.54
CA LEU A 235 -14.03 5.40 13.80
C LEU A 235 -12.78 5.02 14.60
N ILE A 236 -12.63 5.62 15.78
CA ILE A 236 -11.50 5.36 16.66
C ILE A 236 -11.96 4.87 18.03
N VAL A 237 -11.10 4.10 18.68
CA VAL A 237 -11.24 3.71 20.09
C VAL A 237 -10.16 4.40 20.91
N ARG A 238 -10.59 5.06 22.00
CA ARG A 238 -9.72 5.78 22.93
C ARG A 238 -10.13 5.43 24.35
N GLY A 239 -9.28 4.66 25.04
CA GLY A 239 -9.70 4.00 26.28
C GLY A 239 -10.84 3.03 25.96
N ASP A 240 -11.94 3.09 26.72
CA ASP A 240 -13.11 2.24 26.50
C ASP A 240 -14.22 2.91 25.67
N GLU A 241 -13.95 4.12 25.15
CA GLU A 241 -14.91 4.92 24.40
C GLU A 241 -14.59 4.91 22.90
N THR A 242 -15.64 5.01 22.09
CA THR A 242 -15.55 5.06 20.63
C THR A 242 -15.95 6.45 20.13
N PHE A 243 -15.22 6.98 19.17
CA PHE A 243 -15.44 8.31 18.60
C PHE A 243 -15.46 8.25 17.08
N GLU A 244 -16.36 9.01 16.46
CA GLU A 244 -16.26 9.35 15.04
C GLU A 244 -15.52 10.69 14.90
N VAL A 245 -14.43 10.69 14.15
CA VAL A 245 -13.56 11.85 13.97
C VAL A 245 -13.49 12.18 12.48
N PRO A 246 -14.10 13.30 12.04
CA PRO A 246 -13.91 13.80 10.68
C PRO A 246 -12.49 14.35 10.52
N VAL A 247 -11.82 13.97 9.44
CA VAL A 247 -10.45 14.38 9.11
C VAL A 247 -10.38 14.87 7.66
N THR A 248 -9.92 16.10 7.46
CA THR A 248 -9.61 16.63 6.12
C THR A 248 -8.19 16.23 5.74
N LEU A 249 -8.05 15.39 4.73
CA LEU A 249 -6.77 14.88 4.25
C LEU A 249 -5.95 15.96 3.55
N GLN A 250 -4.63 15.80 3.56
CA GLN A 250 -3.70 16.71 2.88
C GLN A 250 -2.75 15.92 1.98
N SER A 251 -2.04 16.60 1.09
CA SER A 251 -0.93 16.00 0.35
C SER A 251 0.18 15.56 1.29
N ARG A 252 0.79 14.41 0.99
CA ARG A 252 1.98 13.95 1.72
C ARG A 252 3.12 14.96 1.58
N PRO A 253 3.76 15.40 2.68
CA PRO A 253 4.90 16.30 2.61
C PRO A 253 6.16 15.57 2.13
N ASP A 254 7.10 16.31 1.53
CA ASP A 254 8.39 15.79 1.05
C ASP A 254 9.29 15.28 2.19
N SER A 255 9.12 15.83 3.40
CA SER A 255 9.79 15.35 4.61
C SER A 255 8.77 15.05 5.70
N ILE A 256 8.92 13.88 6.31
CA ILE A 256 8.10 13.45 7.46
C ILE A 256 8.98 13.57 8.71
N PRO A 257 8.54 14.31 9.74
CA PRO A 257 9.26 14.38 11.01
C PRO A 257 9.40 13.00 11.66
N ASP A 258 10.56 12.73 12.26
CA ASP A 258 10.75 11.52 13.07
C ASP A 258 9.93 11.64 14.35
N LEU A 259 8.94 10.76 14.51
CA LEU A 259 8.04 10.75 15.65
C LEU A 259 8.57 9.83 16.74
N ARG A 260 8.82 10.41 17.91
CA ARG A 260 9.24 9.68 19.11
C ARG A 260 8.05 9.46 20.04
N CYS A 261 8.02 8.28 20.65
CA CYS A 261 7.00 7.94 21.65
C CYS A 261 6.98 8.97 22.78
N GLY A 262 5.79 9.46 23.15
CA GLY A 262 5.63 10.43 24.23
C GLY A 262 6.04 11.87 23.91
N VAL A 263 6.35 12.19 22.65
CA VAL A 263 6.57 13.57 22.20
C VAL A 263 5.36 14.00 21.38
N SER A 264 4.51 14.83 21.99
CA SER A 264 3.35 15.48 21.36
C SER A 264 3.75 16.74 20.61
#